data_AF-A0A2K1XDT7-F1
#
_entry.id   AF-A0A2K1XDT7-F1
#
_cell.length_a   1.000
_cell.length_b   1.000
_cell.length_c   1.000
_cell.angle_alpha   90.00
_cell.angle_beta   90.00
_cell.angle_gamma   90.00
#
_symmetry.space_group_name_H-M   'P 1'
#
loop_
_entity.id
_entity.type
_entity.pdbx_description
1 polymer ?
#
loop_
_entity_poly.entity_id
_entity_poly.type
_entity_poly.pdbx_seq_one_letter_code
_entity_poly.pdbx_strand_id
1 'polypeptide(L)'
;MEAIRERLTRLEELIGPILEDEEQRSINDRLREAIESAERAESLYISLAAETNERLEAAEEAIAILKKAVANTSVGTGMSKPKIPEPKAFGGARSSKELENFLWDMEHYFSAAKVGLDEQVNIAVMYLTGDAKLWWRTRFKEDLNA
;
A
#
# COMPACT_ATOMS: atom_id res chain seq x y z
N MET A 1 -15.13 -55.35 -67.83
CA MET A 1 -16.03 -54.72 -66.84
C MET A 1 -16.06 -55.55 -65.56
N GLU A 2 -16.27 -56.88 -65.62
CA GLU A 2 -16.15 -57.82 -64.49
C GLU A 2 -14.88 -57.66 -63.64
N ALA A 3 -13.71 -57.66 -64.28
CA ALA A 3 -12.42 -57.58 -63.57
C ALA A 3 -12.22 -56.28 -62.78
N ILE A 4 -12.91 -55.19 -63.17
CA ILE A 4 -12.86 -53.93 -62.43
C ILE A 4 -13.80 -54.01 -61.22
N ARG A 5 -14.98 -54.60 -61.38
CA ARG A 5 -15.93 -54.79 -60.27
C ARG A 5 -15.34 -55.67 -59.19
N GLU A 6 -14.75 -56.80 -59.57
CA GLU A 6 -14.15 -57.74 -58.60
C GLU A 6 -12.98 -57.11 -57.83
N ARG A 7 -12.18 -56.26 -58.50
CA ARG A 7 -11.13 -55.49 -57.84
C ARG A 7 -11.69 -54.43 -56.89
N LEU A 8 -12.82 -53.82 -57.22
CA LEU A 8 -13.49 -52.84 -56.38
C LEU A 8 -14.07 -53.50 -55.12
N THR A 9 -14.73 -54.64 -55.26
CA THR A 9 -15.32 -55.37 -54.13
C THR A 9 -14.26 -55.89 -53.17
N ARG A 10 -13.11 -56.38 -53.68
CA ARG A 10 -11.98 -56.77 -52.82
C ARG A 10 -11.35 -55.58 -52.08
N LEU A 11 -11.35 -54.39 -52.68
CA LEU A 11 -10.87 -53.18 -51.99
C LEU A 11 -11.85 -52.75 -50.90
N GLU A 12 -13.15 -52.80 -51.17
CA GLU A 12 -14.21 -52.49 -50.18
C GLU A 12 -14.18 -53.46 -48.99
N GLU A 13 -13.97 -54.76 -49.22
CA GLU A 13 -13.80 -55.76 -48.14
C GLU A 13 -12.50 -55.58 -47.35
N LEU A 14 -11.40 -55.18 -48.01
CA LEU A 14 -10.09 -54.99 -47.37
C LEU A 14 -10.06 -53.73 -46.50
N ILE A 15 -10.76 -52.67 -46.92
CA ILE A 15 -10.84 -51.40 -46.21
C ILE A 15 -11.81 -51.50 -45.01
N GLY A 16 -12.81 -52.39 -45.08
CA GLY A 16 -13.85 -52.50 -44.07
C GLY A 16 -14.80 -51.29 -44.08
N PRO A 17 -15.89 -51.30 -43.28
CA PRO A 17 -16.75 -50.13 -43.17
C PRO A 17 -15.91 -48.95 -42.66
N ILE A 18 -15.99 -47.82 -43.36
CA ILE A 18 -15.32 -46.58 -42.96
C ILE A 18 -15.78 -46.24 -41.54
N LEU A 19 -14.92 -46.42 -40.53
CA LEU A 19 -15.21 -46.18 -39.11
C LEU A 19 -15.25 -44.68 -38.75
N GLU A 20 -15.40 -43.77 -39.71
CA GLU A 20 -15.07 -42.35 -39.56
C GLU A 20 -16.23 -41.47 -39.06
N ASP A 21 -17.44 -41.99 -38.84
CA ASP A 21 -18.60 -41.10 -38.68
C ASP A 21 -18.81 -40.60 -37.24
N GLU A 22 -18.62 -41.43 -36.22
CA GLU A 22 -18.98 -41.08 -34.83
C GLU A 22 -17.84 -40.36 -34.09
N GLU A 23 -16.60 -40.80 -34.28
CA GLU A 23 -15.41 -40.20 -33.65
C GLU A 23 -15.10 -38.83 -34.28
N GLN A 24 -15.25 -38.69 -35.60
CA GLN A 24 -15.08 -37.42 -36.28
C GLN A 24 -16.21 -36.42 -35.94
N ARG A 25 -17.46 -36.89 -35.76
CA ARG A 25 -18.54 -36.05 -35.23
C ARG A 25 -18.22 -35.56 -33.81
N SER A 26 -17.78 -36.46 -32.94
CA SER A 26 -17.37 -36.12 -31.57
C SER A 26 -16.24 -35.08 -31.53
N ILE A 27 -15.24 -35.21 -32.40
CA ILE A 27 -14.15 -34.22 -32.51
C ILE A 27 -14.68 -32.87 -32.98
N ASN A 28 -15.55 -32.84 -33.99
CA ASN A 28 -16.15 -31.60 -34.49
C ASN A 28 -17.04 -30.91 -33.45
N ASP A 29 -17.80 -31.68 -32.66
CA ASP A 29 -18.62 -31.14 -31.57
C ASP A 29 -17.75 -30.52 -30.47
N ARG A 30 -16.66 -31.19 -30.08
CA ARG A 30 -15.69 -30.64 -29.12
C ARG A 30 -15.00 -29.38 -29.63
N LEU A 31 -14.67 -29.32 -30.93
CA LEU A 31 -14.10 -28.12 -31.55
C LEU A 31 -15.10 -26.96 -31.54
N ARG A 32 -16.38 -27.24 -31.84
CA ARG A 32 -17.45 -26.24 -31.77
C ARG A 32 -17.61 -25.69 -30.36
N GLU A 33 -17.71 -26.57 -29.36
CA GLU A 33 -17.79 -26.17 -27.95
C GLU A 33 -16.56 -25.37 -27.50
N ALA A 34 -15.36 -25.76 -27.96
CA ALA A 34 -14.12 -25.04 -27.65
C ALA A 34 -14.14 -23.62 -28.24
N ILE A 35 -14.59 -23.45 -29.49
CA ILE A 35 -14.74 -22.14 -30.14
C ILE A 35 -15.74 -21.28 -29.37
N GLU A 36 -16.93 -21.81 -29.08
CA GLU A 36 -17.95 -21.08 -28.31
C GLU A 36 -17.47 -20.71 -26.91
N SER A 37 -16.64 -21.56 -26.29
CA SER A 37 -16.03 -21.26 -24.98
C SER A 37 -14.96 -20.17 -25.08
N ALA A 38 -14.18 -20.14 -26.17
CA ALA A 38 -13.17 -19.13 -26.43
C ALA A 38 -13.81 -17.76 -26.71
N GLU A 39 -14.88 -17.71 -27.51
CA GLU A 39 -15.65 -16.49 -27.77
C GLU A 39 -16.29 -15.93 -26.48
N ARG A 40 -16.79 -16.82 -25.61
CA ARG A 40 -17.27 -16.42 -24.27
C ARG A 40 -16.15 -15.87 -23.40
N ALA A 41 -14.99 -16.52 -23.38
CA ALA A 41 -13.84 -16.05 -22.60
C ALA A 41 -13.34 -14.69 -23.11
N GLU A 42 -13.30 -14.48 -24.42
CA GLU A 42 -12.96 -13.19 -25.04
C GLU A 42 -13.95 -12.10 -24.63
N SER A 43 -15.25 -12.39 -24.70
CA SER A 43 -16.30 -11.45 -24.28
C SER A 43 -16.17 -11.07 -22.80
N LEU A 44 -15.91 -12.04 -21.92
CA LEU A 44 -15.67 -11.80 -20.49
C LEU A 44 -14.41 -10.95 -20.27
N TYR A 45 -13.34 -11.22 -21.02
CA TYR A 45 -12.10 -10.46 -20.92
C TYR A 45 -12.30 -9.00 -21.33
N ILE A 46 -13.02 -8.75 -22.44
CA ILE A 46 -13.34 -7.38 -22.89
C ILE A 46 -14.17 -6.65 -21.83
N SER A 47 -15.19 -7.30 -21.26
CA SER A 47 -16.02 -6.72 -20.21
C SER A 47 -15.19 -6.38 -18.96
N LEU A 48 -14.31 -7.29 -18.52
CA LEU A 48 -13.46 -7.08 -17.35
C LEU A 48 -12.46 -5.94 -17.60
N ALA A 49 -11.85 -5.90 -18.79
CA ALA A 49 -10.94 -4.82 -19.17
C ALA A 49 -11.65 -3.46 -19.15
N ALA A 50 -12.89 -3.37 -19.65
CA ALA A 50 -13.67 -2.15 -19.59
C ALA A 50 -13.98 -1.70 -18.15
N GLU A 51 -14.45 -2.61 -17.29
CA GLU A 51 -14.77 -2.31 -15.88
C GLU A 51 -13.51 -1.89 -15.09
N THR A 52 -12.39 -2.59 -15.30
CA THR A 52 -11.12 -2.25 -14.64
C THR A 52 -10.59 -0.90 -15.09
N ASN A 53 -10.74 -0.54 -16.37
CA ASN A 53 -10.35 0.77 -16.88
C ASN A 53 -11.23 1.89 -16.29
N GLU A 54 -12.55 1.69 -16.20
CA GLU A 54 -13.46 2.65 -15.56
C GLU A 54 -13.10 2.88 -14.08
N ARG A 55 -12.79 1.81 -13.33
CA ARG A 55 -12.35 1.92 -11.94
C ARG A 55 -10.99 2.62 -11.80
N LEU A 56 -10.08 2.40 -12.75
CA LEU A 56 -8.78 3.05 -12.76
C LEU A 56 -8.93 4.56 -12.95
N GLU A 57 -9.70 4.99 -13.94
CA GLU A 57 -10.01 6.41 -14.19
C GLU A 57 -10.64 7.07 -12.96
N ALA A 58 -11.65 6.43 -12.35
CA ALA A 58 -12.29 6.95 -11.14
C ALA A 58 -11.31 7.08 -9.95
N ALA A 59 -10.38 6.13 -9.81
CA ALA A 59 -9.34 6.19 -8.77
C ALA A 59 -8.33 7.31 -9.04
N GLU A 60 -7.93 7.52 -10.30
CA GLU A 60 -7.04 8.60 -10.70
C GLU A 60 -7.66 9.98 -10.44
N GLU A 61 -8.94 10.16 -10.76
CA GLU A 61 -9.70 11.38 -10.45
C GLU A 61 -9.76 11.64 -8.93
N ALA A 62 -10.09 10.62 -8.14
CA ALA A 62 -10.14 10.73 -6.68
C ALA A 62 -8.77 11.11 -6.10
N ILE A 63 -7.68 10.52 -6.60
CA ILE A 63 -6.31 10.86 -6.20
C ILE A 63 -5.99 12.31 -6.60
N ALA A 64 -6.37 12.77 -7.78
CA ALA A 64 -6.15 14.14 -8.21
C ALA A 64 -6.86 15.16 -7.30
N ILE A 65 -8.12 14.86 -6.92
CA ILE A 65 -8.88 15.69 -5.97
C ILE A 65 -8.20 15.71 -4.60
N LEU A 66 -7.82 14.54 -4.07
CA LEU A 66 -7.13 14.45 -2.78
C LEU A 66 -5.79 15.18 -2.78
N LYS A 67 -4.99 15.04 -3.85
CA LYS A 67 -3.73 15.79 -4.01
C LYS A 67 -3.96 17.30 -3.98
N LYS A 68 -5.00 17.79 -4.67
CA LYS A 68 -5.37 19.22 -4.65
C LYS A 68 -5.84 19.66 -3.27
N ALA A 69 -6.63 18.85 -2.57
CA ALA A 69 -7.05 19.14 -1.21
C ALA A 69 -5.85 19.22 -0.25
N VAL A 70 -4.93 18.26 -0.32
CA VAL A 70 -3.69 18.25 0.48
C VAL A 70 -2.82 19.47 0.17
N ALA A 71 -2.59 19.79 -1.11
CA ALA A 71 -1.84 20.98 -1.51
C ALA A 71 -2.54 22.28 -1.05
N ASN A 72 -3.86 22.33 -1.09
CA ASN A 72 -4.60 23.48 -0.57
C ASN A 72 -4.60 23.56 0.96
N THR A 73 -4.49 22.43 1.68
CA THR A 73 -4.29 22.47 3.14
C THR A 73 -2.91 22.96 3.53
N SER A 74 -1.87 22.73 2.69
CA SER A 74 -0.53 23.28 2.93
C SER A 74 -0.41 24.77 2.60
N VAL A 75 -1.28 25.31 1.73
CA VAL A 75 -1.27 26.73 1.33
C VAL A 75 -2.41 27.54 1.97
N GLY A 76 -3.43 26.89 2.56
CA GLY A 76 -4.72 27.51 2.87
C GLY A 76 -5.37 27.02 4.16
N THR A 77 -4.61 26.81 5.22
CA THR A 77 -5.16 26.93 6.59
C THR A 77 -4.31 27.89 7.40
N GLY A 78 -4.54 29.18 7.18
CA GLY A 78 -4.22 30.24 8.13
C GLY A 78 -5.04 30.15 9.43
N MET A 79 -5.28 28.95 9.95
CA MET A 79 -5.28 28.81 11.40
C MET A 79 -3.81 28.82 11.76
N SER A 80 -3.31 29.99 12.13
CA SER A 80 -2.06 30.09 12.86
C SER A 80 -2.12 29.02 13.94
N LYS A 81 -1.41 27.89 13.75
CA LYS A 81 -1.25 26.90 14.81
C LYS A 81 -0.84 27.73 16.03
N PRO A 82 -1.57 27.65 17.15
CA PRO A 82 -1.24 28.45 18.31
C PRO A 82 0.24 28.23 18.59
N LYS A 83 1.02 29.31 18.57
CA LYS A 83 2.46 29.22 18.86
C LYS A 83 2.55 28.62 20.25
N ILE A 84 3.12 27.43 20.34
CA ILE A 84 3.31 26.73 21.60
C ILE A 84 4.34 27.56 22.37
N PRO A 85 4.00 28.08 23.57
CA PRO A 85 4.96 28.81 24.37
C PRO A 85 6.15 27.93 24.73
N GLU A 86 7.36 28.48 24.62
CA GLU A 86 8.58 27.78 25.04
C GLU A 86 8.66 27.73 26.58
N PRO A 87 9.02 26.57 27.18
CA PRO A 87 9.22 26.43 28.62
C PRO A 87 10.31 27.35 29.16
N LYS A 88 10.18 27.72 30.43
CA LYS A 88 11.24 28.45 31.14
C LYS A 88 12.44 27.53 31.39
N ALA A 89 13.64 28.01 31.07
CA ALA A 89 14.86 27.27 31.34
C ALA A 89 15.12 27.10 32.85
N PHE A 90 15.63 25.92 33.24
CA PHE A 90 15.98 25.60 34.62
C PHE A 90 17.49 25.67 34.86
N GLY A 91 17.91 26.50 35.82
CA GLY A 91 19.32 26.78 36.11
C GLY A 91 19.96 25.90 37.21
N GLY A 92 19.20 25.01 37.84
CA GLY A 92 19.68 24.25 39.00
C GLY A 92 19.41 24.91 40.35
N ALA A 93 18.37 25.74 40.45
CA ALA A 93 17.96 26.33 41.73
C ALA A 93 17.67 25.23 42.76
N ARG A 94 18.17 25.39 43.99
CA ARG A 94 17.91 24.47 45.12
C ARG A 94 16.53 24.71 45.73
N SER A 95 15.50 24.66 44.89
CA SER A 95 14.10 24.91 45.22
C SER A 95 13.25 23.82 44.60
N SER A 96 12.62 22.99 45.44
CA SER A 96 11.70 21.94 44.96
C SER A 96 10.58 22.55 44.10
N LYS A 97 10.06 23.71 44.49
CA LYS A 97 9.03 24.41 43.72
C LYS A 97 9.48 24.77 42.30
N GLU A 98 10.71 25.25 42.12
CA GLU A 98 11.19 25.62 40.79
C GLU A 98 11.47 24.39 39.91
N LEU A 99 11.94 23.30 40.51
CA LEU A 99 12.12 22.04 39.81
C LEU A 99 10.78 21.44 39.35
N GLU A 100 9.79 21.38 40.25
CA GLU A 100 8.45 20.87 39.92
C GLU A 100 7.78 21.72 38.81
N ASN A 101 7.88 23.05 38.89
CA ASN A 101 7.36 23.93 37.84
C ASN A 101 8.03 23.65 36.49
N PHE A 102 9.35 23.44 36.46
CA PHE A 102 10.06 23.12 35.21
C PHE A 102 9.58 21.79 34.61
N LEU A 103 9.45 20.74 35.42
CA LEU A 103 8.97 19.43 34.95
C LEU A 103 7.55 19.52 34.40
N TRP A 104 6.67 20.20 35.14
CA TRP A 104 5.29 20.44 34.71
C TRP A 104 5.21 21.21 33.39
N ASP A 105 5.98 22.29 33.24
CA ASP A 105 6.04 23.07 31.99
C ASP A 105 6.55 22.23 30.81
N MET A 106 7.54 21.35 31.03
CA MET A 106 8.08 20.45 30.01
C MET A 106 7.06 19.38 29.60
N GLU A 107 6.35 18.76 30.54
CA GLU A 107 5.30 17.77 30.25
C GLU A 107 4.18 18.37 29.41
N HIS A 108 3.71 19.56 29.78
CA HIS A 108 2.70 20.27 29.02
C HIS A 108 3.21 20.69 27.63
N TYR A 109 4.46 21.13 27.53
CA TYR A 109 5.07 21.44 26.25
C TYR A 109 5.16 20.23 25.34
N PHE A 110 5.59 19.07 25.84
CA PHE A 110 5.64 17.83 25.06
C PHE A 110 4.27 17.39 24.57
N SER A 111 3.26 17.49 25.44
CA SER A 111 1.87 17.19 25.04
C SER A 111 1.36 18.15 23.96
N ALA A 112 1.66 19.44 24.08
CA ALA A 112 1.23 20.45 23.10
C ALA A 112 1.98 20.32 21.77
N ALA A 113 3.28 20.05 21.83
CA ALA A 113 4.17 19.93 20.67
C ALA A 113 4.17 18.52 20.04
N LYS A 114 3.46 17.55 20.65
CA LYS A 114 3.39 16.15 20.21
C LYS A 114 4.77 15.50 20.10
N VAL A 115 5.61 15.73 21.10
CA VAL A 115 6.97 15.18 21.16
C VAL A 115 6.94 13.70 21.54
N GLY A 116 7.68 12.86 20.80
CA GLY A 116 7.82 11.43 21.07
C GLY A 116 8.61 11.14 22.35
N LEU A 117 8.25 10.07 23.07
CA LEU A 117 8.87 9.71 24.37
C LEU A 117 10.40 9.56 24.30
N ASP A 118 10.91 9.09 23.16
CA ASP A 118 12.33 8.93 22.86
C ASP A 118 13.09 10.26 22.71
N GLU A 119 12.39 11.35 22.39
CA GLU A 119 12.96 12.68 22.19
C GLU A 119 12.83 13.58 23.43
N GLN A 120 11.92 13.27 24.35
CA GLN A 120 11.58 14.12 25.50
C GLN A 120 12.77 14.45 26.38
N VAL A 121 13.59 13.45 26.73
CA VAL A 121 14.78 13.68 27.58
C VAL A 121 15.77 14.61 26.87
N ASN A 122 16.03 14.39 25.59
CA ASN A 122 16.95 15.23 24.81
C ASN A 122 16.47 16.68 24.74
N ILE A 123 15.17 16.90 24.55
CA ILE A 123 14.60 18.24 24.49
C ILE A 123 14.59 18.90 25.87
N ALA A 124 14.25 18.18 26.95
CA ALA A 124 14.32 18.72 28.32
C ALA A 124 15.73 19.21 28.67
N VAL A 125 16.75 18.47 28.24
CA VAL A 125 18.16 18.84 28.42
C VAL A 125 18.51 20.15 27.69
N MET A 126 17.86 20.45 26.56
CA MET A 126 18.06 21.73 25.88
C MET A 126 17.63 22.92 26.76
N TYR A 127 16.59 22.77 27.57
CA TYR A 127 16.08 23.77 28.50
C TYR A 127 16.78 23.78 29.87
N LEU A 128 17.75 22.90 30.12
CA LEU A 128 18.65 23.04 31.26
C LEU A 128 19.68 24.15 31.01
N THR A 129 20.05 24.88 32.05
CA THR A 129 21.09 25.93 32.01
C THR A 129 21.94 25.87 33.28
N GLY A 130 23.05 26.61 33.29
CA GLY A 130 23.94 26.72 34.45
C GLY A 130 24.39 25.37 35.00
N ASP A 131 24.33 25.23 36.32
CA ASP A 131 24.81 24.06 37.05
C ASP A 131 24.01 22.79 36.72
N ALA A 132 22.71 22.90 36.43
CA ALA A 132 21.89 21.75 36.05
C ALA A 132 22.36 21.13 34.72
N LYS A 133 22.67 21.96 33.72
CA LYS A 133 23.17 21.46 32.42
C LYS A 133 24.59 20.89 32.55
N LEU A 134 25.42 21.45 33.42
CA LEU A 134 26.76 20.91 33.71
C LEU A 134 26.66 19.53 34.37
N TRP A 135 25.81 19.38 35.38
CA TRP A 135 25.60 18.11 36.07
C TRP A 135 25.12 17.01 35.12
N TRP A 136 24.14 17.30 34.26
CA TRP A 136 23.65 16.33 33.27
C TRP A 136 24.74 15.85 32.32
N ARG A 137 25.59 16.76 31.82
CA ARG A 137 26.71 16.39 30.92
C ARG A 137 27.73 15.50 31.61
N THR A 138 27.98 15.69 32.90
CA THR A 138 28.90 14.83 33.66
C THR A 138 28.30 13.43 33.81
N ARG A 139 27.03 13.32 34.21
CA ARG A 139 26.33 12.03 34.33
C ARG A 139 26.25 11.27 33.02
N PHE A 140 25.86 11.94 31.93
CA PHE A 140 25.77 11.31 30.62
C PHE A 140 27.12 10.74 30.14
N LYS A 141 28.23 11.41 30.47
CA LYS A 141 29.58 10.88 30.18
C LYS A 141 29.95 9.69 31.08
N GLU A 142 29.52 9.69 32.34
CA GLU A 142 29.73 8.54 33.23
C GLU A 142 28.98 7.31 32.72
N ASP A 143 27.70 7.46 32.33
CA ASP A 143 26.87 6.37 31.82
C ASP A 143 27.37 5.81 30.48
N LEU A 144 27.98 6.63 29.62
CA LEU A 144 28.62 6.18 28.38
C LEU A 144 29.93 5.41 28.60
N ASN A 145 30.57 5.62 29.75
CA ASN A 145 31.86 5.02 30.10
C ASN A 145 31.72 3.83 31.07
N ALA A 146 30.48 3.45 31.42
CA ALA A 146 30.13 2.33 32.31
C ALA A 146 29.71 1.09 31.51
#